data_AF-A0A392Q7U0-F1
#
_entry.id   AF-A0A392Q7U0-F1
#
_cell.length_a   1.000
_cell.length_b   1.000
_cell.length_c   1.000
_cell.angle_alpha   90.00
_cell.angle_beta   90.00
_cell.angle_gamma   90.00
#
_symmetry.space_group_name_H-M   'P 1'
#
loop_
_entity.id
_entity.type
_entity.pdbx_description
1 polymer ?
#
loop_
_entity_poly.entity_id
_entity_poly.type
_entity_poly.pdbx_seq_one_letter_code
_entity_poly.pdbx_strand_id
1 'polypeptide(L)' 'PEGWIKLNNGDACKRGGESSGYDGLFRNFEGSWMKGCFKKIGVCDAFHVELWGVYLGLDMA' A
#
# COMPACT_ATOMS: atom_id res chain seq x y z
N PRO A 1 -5.01 16.71 8.73
CA PRO A 1 -5.76 17.99 8.76
C PRO A 1 -7.01 17.87 7.90
N GLU A 2 -7.98 18.76 8.05
CA GLU A 2 -9.16 18.79 7.17
C GLU A 2 -8.73 18.86 5.69
N GLY A 3 -9.40 18.10 4.83
CA GLY A 3 -9.06 17.98 3.41
C GLY A 3 -7.90 17.03 3.08
N TRP A 4 -7.23 16.43 4.07
CA TRP A 4 -6.17 15.44 3.82
C TRP A 4 -6.74 14.04 3.63
N ILE A 5 -6.10 13.30 2.72
CA ILE A 5 -6.28 11.86 2.58
C ILE A 5 -5.09 11.17 3.23
N LYS A 6 -5.37 10.17 4.06
CA LYS A 6 -4.36 9.30 4.64
C LYS A 6 -4.28 8.01 3.84
N LEU A 7 -3.07 7.64 3.42
CA LEU A 7 -2.76 6.33 2.87
C LEU A 7 -2.14 5.47 3.96
N ASN A 8 -2.79 4.35 4.30
CA ASN A 8 -2.19 3.29 5.09
C ASN A 8 -1.78 2.16 4.15
N ASN A 9 -0.52 1.73 4.18
CA ASN A 9 -0.03 0.61 3.38
C ASN A 9 0.35 -0.58 4.26
N GLY A 10 0.34 -1.76 3.65
CA GLY A 10 0.95 -2.96 4.18
C GLY A 10 1.56 -3.81 3.07
N ASP A 11 2.46 -4.70 3.47
CA ASP A 11 3.05 -5.71 2.61
C ASP A 11 2.51 -7.12 2.88
N ALA A 12 2.59 -7.93 1.83
CA ALA A 12 2.43 -9.38 1.87
C ALA A 12 3.60 -10.01 1.11
N CYS A 13 4.68 -10.34 1.82
CA CYS A 13 5.83 -11.02 1.26
C CYS A 13 5.98 -12.45 1.78
N LYS A 14 6.03 -13.45 0.88
CA LYS A 14 6.40 -14.82 1.28
C LYS A 14 7.86 -14.89 1.70
N ARG A 15 8.15 -15.73 2.71
CA ARG A 15 9.52 -16.01 3.14
C ARG A 15 10.31 -16.61 1.97
N GLY A 16 11.43 -15.98 1.60
CA GLY A 16 12.21 -16.33 0.41
C GLY A 16 11.91 -15.47 -0.83
N GLY A 17 10.95 -14.54 -0.76
CA GLY A 17 10.71 -13.54 -1.80
C GLY A 17 10.01 -14.05 -3.07
N GLU A 18 9.58 -15.31 -3.12
CA GLU A 18 9.02 -15.94 -4.32
C GLU A 18 7.71 -15.31 -4.82
N SER A 19 6.95 -14.69 -3.91
CA SER A 19 5.75 -13.94 -4.26
C SER A 19 5.51 -12.86 -3.22
N SER A 20 5.33 -11.66 -3.73
CA SER A 20 5.10 -10.49 -2.94
C SER A 20 4.05 -9.57 -3.56
N GLY A 21 3.38 -8.81 -2.72
CA GLY A 21 2.36 -7.85 -3.11
C GLY A 21 2.10 -6.88 -1.98
N TYR A 22 1.60 -5.70 -2.30
CA TYR A 22 1.21 -4.71 -1.30
C TYR A 22 -0.31 -4.57 -1.27
N ASP A 23 -0.80 -4.08 -0.15
CA ASP A 23 -2.14 -3.55 0.00
C ASP A 23 -2.08 -2.12 0.55
N GLY A 24 -3.19 -1.40 0.37
CA GLY A 24 -3.31 -0.03 0.82
C GLY A 24 -4.75 0.39 1.03
N LEU A 25 -4.91 1.39 1.88
CA LEU A 25 -6.20 1.87 2.36
C LEU A 25 -6.19 3.39 2.46
N PHE A 26 -6.97 4.03 1.60
CA PHE A 26 -7.22 5.47 1.66
C PHE A 26 -8.32 5.76 2.68
N ARG A 27 -8.05 6.73 3.55
CA ARG A 27 -8.99 7.24 4.54
C ARG A 27 -9.12 8.74 4.44
N ASN A 28 -10.32 9.25 4.68
CA ASN A 28 -10.54 10.69 4.78
C ASN A 28 -9.95 11.22 6.11
N PHE A 29 -10.01 12.54 6.32
CA PHE A 29 -9.50 13.18 7.53
C PHE A 29 -10.23 12.75 8.81
N GLU A 30 -11.45 12.22 8.70
CA GLU A 30 -12.25 11.65 9.81
C GLU A 30 -11.86 10.19 10.11
N GLY A 31 -10.96 9.60 9.32
CA GLY A 31 -10.51 8.21 9.45
C GLY A 31 -11.42 7.18 8.80
N SER A 32 -12.50 7.60 8.13
CA SER A 32 -13.41 6.72 7.39
C SER A 32 -12.73 6.12 6.17
N TRP A 33 -13.03 4.87 5.87
CA TRP A 33 -12.55 4.20 4.66
C TRP A 33 -13.13 4.85 3.41
N MET A 34 -12.26 5.19 2.46
CA MET A 34 -12.65 5.70 1.14
C MET A 34 -12.45 4.66 0.04
N LYS A 35 -11.25 4.07 -0.05
CA LYS A 35 -10.86 3.15 -1.12
C LYS A 35 -9.75 2.21 -0.66
N GLY A 36 -9.82 0.94 -1.08
CA GLY A 36 -8.73 -0.02 -0.95
C GLY A 36 -7.95 -0.15 -2.26
N CYS A 37 -6.66 -0.46 -2.17
CA CYS A 37 -5.82 -0.83 -3.30
C CYS A 37 -4.98 -2.07 -2.95
N PHE A 38 -4.64 -2.86 -3.97
CA PHE A 38 -3.75 -3.99 -3.83
C PHE A 38 -3.09 -4.27 -5.17
N LYS A 39 -1.86 -4.77 -5.15
CA LYS A 39 -1.16 -5.22 -6.37
C LYS A 39 -0.16 -6.30 -6.04
N LYS A 40 -0.12 -7.33 -6.89
CA LYS A 40 1.02 -8.26 -6.92
C LYS A 40 2.24 -7.54 -7.51
N ILE A 41 3.33 -7.48 -6.77
CA ILE A 41 4.59 -6.85 -7.20
C ILE A 41 5.48 -7.87 -7.92
N GLY A 42 5.58 -9.09 -7.40
CA GLY A 42 6.36 -10.16 -8.04
C GLY A 42 7.33 -10.81 -7.07
N VAL A 43 8.61 -10.91 -7.47
CA VAL A 43 9.68 -11.47 -6.64
C VAL A 43 10.47 -10.33 -6.04
N CYS A 44 10.25 -10.03 -4.76
CA CYS A 44 11.04 -9.08 -4.00
C CYS A 44 10.82 -9.28 -2.49
N ASP A 45 11.69 -8.69 -1.66
CA ASP A 45 11.54 -8.70 -0.21
C ASP A 45 10.49 -7.70 0.29
N ALA A 46 10.11 -7.81 1.57
CA ALA A 46 9.12 -6.96 2.19
C ALA A 46 9.45 -5.46 2.11
N PHE A 47 10.73 -5.09 2.22
CA PHE A 47 11.15 -3.68 2.16
C PHE A 47 10.86 -3.07 0.78
N HIS A 48 11.17 -3.80 -0.30
CA HIS A 48 10.86 -3.35 -1.65
C HIS A 48 9.34 -3.27 -1.90
N VAL A 49 8.55 -4.18 -1.34
CA VAL A 49 7.09 -4.16 -1.47
C VAL A 49 6.51 -2.91 -0.82
N GLU A 50 6.94 -2.58 0.41
CA GLU A 50 6.50 -1.38 1.12
C GLU A 50 6.82 -0.11 0.31
N LEU A 51 8.02 -0.03 -0.28
CA LEU A 51 8.42 1.11 -1.11
C LEU A 51 7.55 1.22 -2.37
N TRP A 52 7.26 0.10 -3.04
CA TRP A 52 6.32 0.07 -4.17
C TRP A 52 4.90 0.46 -3.75
N GLY A 53 4.45 0.03 -2.57
CA GLY A 53 3.15 0.39 -2.03
C GLY A 53 3.01 1.89 -1.79
N VAL A 54 4.06 2.54 -1.28
CA VAL A 54 4.09 4.02 -1.14
C VAL A 54 4.05 4.69 -2.49
N TYR A 55 4.89 4.28 -3.44
CA TYR A 55 4.92 4.87 -4.78
C TYR A 55 3.57 4.75 -5.50
N LEU A 56 3.00 3.54 -5.56
CA LEU A 56 1.74 3.29 -6.26
C LEU A 56 0.53 3.90 -5.54
N GLY A 57 0.56 3.94 -4.22
CA GLY A 57 -0.48 4.59 -3.44
C GLY A 57 -0.47 6.12 -3.61
N LEU A 58 0.70 6.74 -3.73
CA LEU A 58 0.82 8.18 -4.04
C LEU A 58 0.39 8.49 -5.48
N ASP A 59 0.72 7.64 -6.45
CA ASP A 59 0.28 7.76 -7.85
C ASP A 59 -1.24 7.64 -8.02
N MET A 60 -1.91 6.90 -7.12
CA MET A 60 -3.36 6.75 -7.11
C MET A 60 -4.13 7.84 -6.34
N ALA A 61 -3.43 8.66 -5.56
CA ALA A 61 -4.03 9.71 -4.73
C ALA A 61 -4.38 10.95 -5.56
#